data_AF-A0A1G2WPA3-F1
#
_entry.id   AF-A0A1G2WPA3-F1
#
_cell.length_a   1.000
_cell.length_b   1.000
_cell.length_c   1.000
_cell.angle_alpha   90.00
_cell.angle_beta   90.00
_cell.angle_gamma   90.00
#
_symmetry.space_group_name_H-M   'P 1'
#
loop_
_entity.id
_entity.type
_entity.pdbx_description
1 polymer ?
#
loop_
_entity_poly.entity_id
_entity_poly.type
_entity_poly.pdbx_seq_one_letter_code
_entity_poly.pdbx_strand_id
1 'polypeptide(L)'
;MTNKEIEKQNFILWYSLYATGKELEMARANNTETLNRLLKEYAEEIDKIGKARRFYERIIQPASRQTQGFDAALEINHISNERRGTVLAEVC
;
A
#
# COMPACT_ATOMS: atom_id res chain seq x y z
N MET A 1 26.34 15.47 4.88
CA MET A 1 25.25 16.22 4.23
C MET A 1 25.63 16.37 2.77
N THR A 2 24.76 15.93 1.87
CA THR A 2 24.97 15.99 0.42
C THR A 2 24.73 17.40 -0.10
N ASN A 3 25.31 17.76 -1.24
CA ASN A 3 25.08 19.07 -1.87
C ASN A 3 23.59 19.36 -2.08
N LYS A 4 22.81 18.33 -2.45
CA LYS A 4 21.36 18.43 -2.61
C LYS A 4 20.62 18.78 -1.32
N GLU A 5 21.06 18.26 -0.18
CA GLU A 5 20.47 18.59 1.13
C GLU A 5 20.83 20.01 1.55
N ILE A 6 22.06 20.47 1.26
CA ILE A 6 22.50 21.85 1.52
C ILE A 6 21.69 22.84 0.66
N GLU A 7 21.53 22.57 -0.63
CA GLU A 7 20.71 23.39 -1.53
C GLU A 7 19.27 23.49 -1.05
N LYS A 8 18.69 22.38 -0.60
CA LYS A 8 17.34 22.37 -0.02
C LYS A 8 17.24 23.24 1.23
N GLN A 9 18.22 23.15 2.13
CA GLN A 9 18.25 23.97 3.34
C GLN A 9 18.41 25.46 3.01
N ASN A 10 19.29 25.80 2.06
CA ASN A 10 19.48 27.18 1.61
C ASN A 10 18.21 27.77 1.01
N PHE A 11 17.50 26.99 0.20
CA PHE A 11 16.21 27.40 -0.35
C PHE A 11 15.18 27.68 0.75
N ILE A 12 15.07 26.80 1.76
CA ILE A 12 14.13 26.99 2.88
C ILE A 12 14.49 28.24 3.67
N LEU A 13 15.78 28.46 3.95
CA LEU A 13 16.26 29.61 4.70
C LEU A 13 15.96 30.91 3.95
N TRP A 14 16.26 30.95 2.65
CA TRP A 14 15.92 32.05 1.76
C TRP A 14 14.42 32.33 1.76
N TYR A 15 13.60 31.30 1.54
CA TYR A 15 12.14 31.40 1.51
C TYR A 15 11.56 31.96 2.82
N SER A 16 12.12 31.54 3.96
CA SER A 16 11.57 31.86 5.28
C SER A 16 11.99 33.23 5.80
N LEU A 17 13.22 33.66 5.50
CA LEU A 17 13.82 34.86 6.11
C LEU A 17 13.98 36.03 5.14
N TYR A 18 14.10 35.76 3.84
CA TYR A 18 14.56 36.75 2.86
C TYR A 18 13.60 36.96 1.69
N ALA A 19 12.70 36.01 1.40
CA ALA A 19 11.76 36.15 0.29
C ALA A 19 10.77 37.29 0.54
N THR A 20 10.69 38.21 -0.41
CA THR A 20 9.72 39.30 -0.39
C THR A 20 8.36 38.83 -0.90
N GLY A 21 7.29 39.52 -0.48
CA GLY A 21 5.93 39.19 -0.94
C GLY A 21 5.80 39.17 -2.47
N LYS A 22 6.50 40.07 -3.17
CA LYS A 22 6.51 40.14 -4.65
C LYS A 22 7.17 38.90 -5.28
N GLU A 23 8.29 38.44 -4.73
CA GLU A 23 8.97 37.23 -5.22
C GLU A 23 8.11 36.00 -4.99
N LEU A 24 7.41 35.92 -3.85
CA LEU A 24 6.49 34.84 -3.54
C LEU A 24 5.28 34.81 -4.49
N GLU A 25 4.69 35.97 -4.80
CA GLU A 25 3.58 36.03 -5.77
C GLU A 25 4.03 35.66 -7.17
N MET A 26 5.21 36.13 -7.61
CA MET A 26 5.76 35.77 -8.91
C MET A 26 6.07 34.27 -9.00
N ALA A 27 6.66 33.70 -7.96
CA ALA A 27 6.90 32.26 -7.87
C ALA A 27 5.60 31.47 -7.86
N ARG A 28 4.57 31.94 -7.14
CA ARG A 28 3.24 31.31 -7.15
C ARG A 28 2.65 31.35 -8.56
N ALA A 29 2.61 32.51 -9.21
CA ALA A 29 2.04 32.66 -10.55
C ALA A 29 2.75 31.75 -11.57
N ASN A 30 4.09 31.77 -11.59
CA ASN A 30 4.88 30.99 -12.54
C ASN A 30 4.77 29.48 -12.33
N ASN A 31 4.57 29.03 -11.08
CA ASN A 31 4.50 27.61 -10.75
C ASN A 31 3.09 27.07 -10.58
N THR A 32 2.05 27.91 -10.74
CA THR A 32 0.65 27.51 -10.50
C THR A 32 0.24 26.34 -11.39
N GLU A 33 0.58 26.38 -12.68
CA GLU A 33 0.25 25.31 -13.62
C GLU A 33 0.92 23.98 -13.22
N THR A 34 2.22 24.01 -12.96
CA THR A 34 2.99 22.84 -12.52
C THR A 34 2.44 22.26 -11.22
N LEU A 35 2.11 23.13 -10.25
CA LEU A 35 1.54 22.72 -8.97
C LEU A 35 0.17 22.04 -9.17
N ASN A 36 -0.70 22.62 -10.00
CA ASN A 36 -2.01 22.05 -10.31
C ASN A 36 -1.89 20.69 -11.00
N ARG A 37 -0.94 20.55 -11.94
CA ARG A 37 -0.66 19.26 -12.59
C ARG A 37 -0.25 18.20 -11.59
N LEU A 38 0.73 18.51 -10.73
CA LEU A 38 1.22 17.60 -9.70
C LEU A 38 0.10 17.20 -8.72
N LEU A 39 -0.69 18.17 -8.25
CA LEU A 39 -1.83 17.90 -7.37
C LEU A 39 -2.83 16.93 -8.00
N LYS A 40 -3.12 17.10 -9.29
CA LYS A 40 -3.99 16.18 -10.04
C LYS A 40 -3.39 14.78 -10.13
N GLU A 41 -2.12 14.68 -10.52
CA GLU A 41 -1.41 13.40 -10.63
C GLU A 41 -1.41 12.65 -9.28
N TYR A 42 -1.09 13.33 -8.18
CA TYR A 42 -1.13 12.74 -6.85
C TYR A 42 -2.54 12.30 -6.45
N ALA A 43 -3.57 13.10 -6.75
CA ALA A 43 -4.96 12.72 -6.47
C ALA A 43 -5.37 11.45 -7.22
N GLU A 44 -4.95 11.33 -8.49
CA GLU A 44 -5.19 10.12 -9.30
C GLU A 44 -4.44 8.90 -8.75
N GLU A 45 -3.20 9.06 -8.28
CA GLU A 45 -2.46 7.97 -7.63
C GLU A 45 -3.13 7.50 -6.33
N ILE A 46 -3.58 8.44 -5.49
CA ILE A 46 -4.30 8.12 -4.26
C ILE A 46 -5.58 7.33 -4.58
N ASP A 47 -6.33 7.73 -5.61
CA ASP A 47 -7.52 6.99 -6.03
C ASP A 47 -7.19 5.58 -6.53
N LYS A 48 -6.11 5.42 -7.32
CA LYS A 48 -5.63 4.10 -7.76
C LYS A 48 -5.29 3.20 -6.57
N ILE A 49 -4.55 3.72 -5.59
CA ILE A 49 -4.21 2.98 -4.36
C ILE A 49 -5.48 2.60 -3.59
N GLY A 50 -6.43 3.53 -3.45
CA GLY A 50 -7.70 3.29 -2.78
C GLY A 50 -8.56 2.23 -3.47
N LYS A 51 -8.57 2.19 -4.80
CA LYS A 51 -9.24 1.15 -5.60
C LYS A 51 -8.55 -0.21 -5.46
N ALA A 52 -7.22 -0.25 -5.55
CA ALA A 52 -6.45 -1.48 -5.39
C ALA A 52 -6.63 -2.09 -3.98
N ARG A 53 -6.60 -1.24 -2.94
CA ARG A 53 -6.87 -1.67 -1.57
C ARG A 53 -8.26 -2.27 -1.42
N ARG A 54 -9.30 -1.60 -1.93
CA ARG A 54 -10.68 -2.11 -1.89
C ARG A 54 -10.84 -3.42 -2.65
N PHE A 55 -10.15 -3.58 -3.78
CA PHE A 55 -10.11 -4.84 -4.51
C PHE A 55 -9.48 -5.96 -3.67
N TYR A 56 -8.33 -5.71 -3.04
CA TYR A 56 -7.65 -6.67 -2.18
C TYR A 56 -8.50 -7.09 -0.98
N GLU A 57 -9.12 -6.13 -0.29
CA GLU A 57 -10.03 -6.38 0.84
C GLU A 57 -11.27 -7.18 0.42
N ARG A 58 -11.82 -6.92 -0.77
CA ARG A 58 -13.05 -7.58 -1.24
C ARG A 58 -12.83 -8.98 -1.80
N ILE A 59 -11.72 -9.22 -2.50
CA ILE A 59 -11.53 -10.46 -3.28
C ILE A 59 -10.50 -11.37 -2.63
N ILE A 60 -9.37 -10.82 -2.18
CA ILE A 60 -8.23 -11.63 -1.73
C ILE A 60 -8.40 -12.05 -0.27
N GLN A 61 -8.84 -11.14 0.61
CA GLN A 61 -9.06 -11.48 2.03
C GLN A 61 -10.14 -12.55 2.27
N PRO A 62 -11.30 -12.56 1.58
CA PRO A 62 -12.29 -13.62 1.78
C PRO A 62 -11.85 -14.94 1.15
N ALA A 63 -11.18 -14.88 -0.02
CA ALA A 63 -10.68 -16.08 -0.70
C ALA A 63 -9.61 -16.80 0.12
N SER A 64 -8.69 -16.06 0.77
CA SER A 64 -7.67 -16.66 1.64
C SER A 64 -8.26 -17.26 2.93
N ARG A 65 -9.34 -16.69 3.47
CA ARG A 65 -10.08 -17.31 4.60
C ARG A 65 -10.83 -18.58 4.17
N GLN A 66 -11.36 -18.62 2.95
CA GLN A 66 -12.05 -19.79 2.43
C GLN A 66 -11.09 -20.94 2.13
N THR A 67 -9.93 -20.68 1.54
CA THR A 67 -8.91 -21.73 1.29
C THR A 67 -8.35 -22.34 2.57
N GLN A 68 -8.23 -21.55 3.64
CA GLN A 68 -7.77 -22.06 4.95
C GLN A 68 -8.72 -23.12 5.56
N GLY A 69 -10.02 -23.09 5.22
CA GLY A 69 -10.98 -24.11 5.65
C GLY A 69 -10.88 -25.43 4.88
N PHE A 70 -10.37 -25.40 3.64
CA PHE A 70 -10.17 -26.61 2.85
C PHE A 70 -8.94 -27.39 3.29
N ASP A 71 -7.85 -26.72 3.67
CA ASP A 71 -6.66 -27.38 4.23
C ASP A 71 -6.98 -28.10 5.55
N ALA A 72 -7.75 -27.46 6.45
CA ALA A 72 -8.18 -28.09 7.70
C ALA A 72 -9.09 -29.31 7.47
N ALA A 73 -9.97 -29.27 6.46
CA ALA A 73 -10.83 -30.40 6.11
C ALA A 73 -10.05 -31.57 5.49
N LEU A 74 -9.00 -31.28 4.71
CA LEU A 74 -8.08 -32.31 4.18
C LEU A 74 -7.30 -32.98 5.32
N GLU A 75 -6.83 -32.23 6.30
CA GLU A 75 -6.11 -32.76 7.46
C GLU A 75 -7.00 -33.66 8.33
N ILE A 76 -8.26 -33.27 8.58
CA ILE A 76 -9.25 -34.07 9.34
C ILE A 76 -9.57 -35.40 8.63
N ASN A 77 -9.73 -35.38 7.30
CA ASN A 77 -10.03 -36.60 6.53
C ASN A 77 -8.84 -37.58 6.46
N HIS A 78 -7.61 -37.06 6.39
CA HIS A 78 -6.40 -37.89 6.44
C HIS A 78 -6.27 -38.62 7.78
N ILE A 79 -6.45 -37.91 8.90
CA ILE A 79 -6.36 -38.48 10.26
C ILE A 79 -7.48 -39.50 10.51
N SER A 80 -8.70 -39.25 10.01
CA SER A 80 -9.81 -40.20 10.15
C SER A 80 -9.58 -41.50 9.35
N ASN A 81 -8.92 -41.43 8.20
CA ASN A 81 -8.63 -42.61 7.38
C ASN A 81 -7.50 -43.45 7.98
N GLU A 82 -6.46 -42.82 8.52
CA GLU A 82 -5.39 -43.55 9.23
C GLU A 82 -5.90 -44.30 10.46
N ARG A 83 -6.79 -43.69 11.26
CA ARG A 83 -7.39 -44.35 12.43
C ARG A 83 -8.31 -45.51 12.06
N ARG A 84 -9.01 -45.47 10.90
CA ARG A 84 -9.81 -46.62 10.42
C ARG A 84 -8.94 -47.74 9.87
N GLY A 85 -7.82 -47.41 9.22
CA GLY A 85 -6.88 -48.40 8.69
C GLY A 85 -6.17 -49.19 9.79
N THR A 86 -5.84 -48.53 10.92
CA THR A 86 -5.21 -49.20 12.07
C THR A 86 -6.19 -50.09 12.84
N VAL A 87 -7.45 -49.67 13.03
CA VAL A 87 -8.46 -50.49 13.73
C VAL A 87 -8.86 -51.74 12.92
N LEU A 88 -8.81 -51.70 11.59
CA LEU A 88 -9.07 -52.86 10.73
C LEU A 88 -7.89 -53.84 10.65
N ALA A 89 -6.67 -53.42 11.02
CA ALA A 89 -5.48 -54.28 11.02
C ALA A 89 -5.31 -55.09 12.32
N GLU A 90 -5.99 -54.72 13.42
CA GLU A 90 -5.91 -55.42 14.71
C GLU A 90 -7.02 -56.47 14.93
N VAL A 91 -7.89 -56.73 13.94
CA VAL A 91 -9.03 -57.68 14.05
C VAL A 91 -8.92 -58.89 13.10
N CYS A 92 -7.72 -59.24 12.63
CA CYS A 92 -7.47 -60.50 11.90
C CYS A 92 -6.37 -61.32 12.57
#